data_AF-A0A931M535-F1
#
_entry.id   AF-A0A931M535-F1
#
_cell.length_a   1.000
_cell.length_b   1.000
_cell.length_c   1.000
_cell.angle_alpha   90.00
_cell.angle_beta   90.00
_cell.angle_gamma   90.00
#
_symmetry.space_group_name_H-M   'P 1'
#
loop_
_entity.id
_entity.type
_entity.pdbx_description
1 polymer ?
#
loop_
_entity_poly.entity_id
_entity_poly.type
_entity_poly.pdbx_seq_one_letter_code
_entity_poly.pdbx_strand_id
1 'polypeptide(L)'
;MTQQKTANVEVAVLTTYFSIIGNTSLAIIKGVAGFLGNSYAIIADAIESTTDIFSSCLVLFGLKYANRPPDKNHPYGHGRAEPLITFLVVVYHVDLHAMVDANITVKEGHDIAGVLKNTLRYKIPQLGHVLIHVEPTEIYKKAD
;
A
#
# COMPACT_ATOMS: atom_id res chain seq x y z
N MET A 1 21.87 -23.60 -0.49
CA MET A 1 21.15 -22.56 -1.26
C MET A 1 19.64 -22.80 -1.31
N THR A 2 19.16 -24.04 -1.48
CA THR A 2 17.71 -24.36 -1.53
C THR A 2 16.99 -24.08 -0.21
N GLN A 3 17.55 -24.46 0.96
CA GLN A 3 16.90 -24.25 2.27
C GLN A 3 16.69 -22.77 2.64
N GLN A 4 17.66 -21.89 2.34
CA GLN A 4 17.54 -20.45 2.61
C GLN A 4 16.39 -19.83 1.80
N LYS A 5 16.20 -20.28 0.56
CA LYS A 5 15.14 -19.79 -0.33
C LYS A 5 13.75 -20.21 0.18
N THR A 6 13.59 -21.45 0.63
CA THR A 6 12.32 -21.92 1.21
C THR A 6 11.98 -21.21 2.52
N ALA A 7 12.96 -21.00 3.40
CA ALA A 7 12.75 -20.27 4.66
C ALA A 7 12.28 -18.82 4.41
N ASN A 8 12.89 -18.12 3.46
CA ASN A 8 12.49 -16.74 3.12
C ASN A 8 11.06 -16.67 2.57
N VAL A 9 10.65 -17.66 1.76
CA VAL A 9 9.29 -17.72 1.21
C VAL A 9 8.27 -18.00 2.30
N GLU A 10 8.58 -18.88 3.25
CA GLU A 10 7.69 -19.21 4.37
C GLU A 10 7.45 -17.98 5.27
N VAL A 11 8.53 -17.25 5.60
CA VAL A 11 8.43 -15.97 6.34
C VAL A 11 7.62 -14.95 5.54
N ALA A 12 7.87 -14.79 4.24
CA ALA A 12 7.11 -13.86 3.39
C ALA A 12 5.61 -14.20 3.35
N VAL A 13 5.26 -15.48 3.27
CA VAL A 13 3.87 -15.95 3.29
C VAL A 13 3.23 -15.67 4.66
N LEU A 14 3.93 -15.92 5.76
CA LEU A 14 3.46 -15.63 7.11
C LEU A 14 3.21 -14.12 7.31
N THR A 15 4.16 -13.28 6.93
CA THR A 15 4.02 -11.81 6.97
C THR A 15 2.83 -11.36 6.14
N THR A 16 2.59 -11.97 4.98
CA THR A 16 1.44 -11.64 4.13
C THR A 16 0.12 -12.01 4.81
N TYR A 17 0.03 -13.17 5.47
CA TYR A 17 -1.16 -13.52 6.25
C TYR A 17 -1.41 -12.56 7.41
N PHE A 18 -0.36 -12.15 8.11
CA PHE A 18 -0.46 -11.15 9.16
C PHE A 18 -0.98 -9.81 8.61
N SER A 19 -0.47 -9.36 7.46
CA SER A 19 -0.94 -8.16 6.76
C SER A 19 -2.43 -8.26 6.39
N ILE A 20 -2.86 -9.38 5.82
CA ILE A 20 -4.28 -9.59 5.43
C ILE A 20 -5.18 -9.51 6.66
N ILE A 21 -4.86 -10.25 7.73
CA ILE A 21 -5.69 -10.30 8.94
C ILE A 21 -5.70 -8.94 9.65
N GLY A 22 -4.54 -8.30 9.78
CA GLY A 22 -4.40 -6.98 10.39
C GLY A 22 -5.19 -5.91 9.65
N ASN A 23 -5.02 -5.81 8.33
CA ASN A 23 -5.73 -4.82 7.51
C ASN A 23 -7.23 -5.10 7.41
N THR A 24 -7.65 -6.38 7.38
CA THR A 24 -9.08 -6.74 7.46
C THR A 24 -9.70 -6.25 8.76
N SER A 25 -9.01 -6.47 9.88
CA SER A 25 -9.47 -6.03 11.20
C SER A 25 -9.56 -4.50 11.28
N LEU A 26 -8.53 -3.80 10.79
CA LEU A 26 -8.51 -2.34 10.73
C LEU A 26 -9.62 -1.78 9.82
N ALA A 27 -9.84 -2.36 8.65
CA ALA A 27 -10.89 -1.93 7.72
C ALA A 27 -12.28 -2.00 8.37
N ILE A 28 -12.58 -3.07 9.11
CA ILE A 28 -13.84 -3.23 9.84
C ILE A 28 -13.96 -2.17 10.94
N ILE A 29 -12.94 -2.01 11.78
CA ILE A 29 -12.96 -1.06 12.90
C ILE A 29 -13.13 0.37 12.37
N LYS A 30 -12.33 0.78 11.38
CA LYS A 30 -12.42 2.09 10.74
C LYS A 30 -13.77 2.30 10.06
N GLY A 31 -14.28 1.30 9.34
CA GLY A 31 -15.57 1.39 8.66
C GLY A 31 -16.72 1.65 9.64
N VAL A 32 -16.76 0.90 10.75
CA VAL A 32 -17.76 1.10 11.81
C VAL A 32 -17.57 2.46 12.50
N ALA A 33 -16.33 2.80 12.88
CA ALA A 33 -16.04 4.08 13.53
C ALA A 33 -16.37 5.29 12.63
N GLY A 34 -16.09 5.21 11.34
CA GLY A 34 -16.38 6.25 10.36
C GLY A 34 -17.88 6.43 10.14
N PHE A 35 -18.65 5.33 10.07
CA PHE A 35 -20.10 5.38 9.97
C PHE A 35 -20.75 5.98 11.23
N LEU A 36 -20.39 5.50 12.42
CA LEU A 36 -20.92 6.00 13.68
C LEU A 36 -20.50 7.46 13.95
N GLY A 37 -19.28 7.82 13.55
CA GLY A 37 -18.71 9.16 13.70
C GLY A 37 -19.06 10.14 12.58
N ASN A 38 -19.85 9.74 11.58
CA ASN A 38 -20.18 10.54 10.38
C ASN A 38 -18.93 11.18 9.71
N SER A 39 -17.80 10.46 9.70
CA SER A 39 -16.52 11.00 9.24
C SER A 39 -16.12 10.39 7.90
N TYR A 40 -16.22 11.18 6.84
CA TYR A 40 -15.74 10.81 5.51
C TYR A 40 -14.23 10.51 5.48
N ALA A 41 -13.45 11.16 6.34
CA ALA A 41 -12.01 10.89 6.45
C ALA A 41 -11.73 9.47 6.95
N ILE A 42 -12.39 9.03 8.03
CA ILE A 42 -12.21 7.68 8.58
C ILE A 42 -12.77 6.61 7.61
N ILE A 43 -13.85 6.92 6.90
CA ILE A 43 -14.37 6.05 5.83
C ILE A 43 -13.34 5.92 4.70
N ALA A 44 -12.69 7.01 4.29
CA ALA A 44 -11.64 6.98 3.28
C ALA A 44 -10.44 6.12 3.72
N ASP A 45 -10.04 6.22 4.99
CA ASP A 45 -8.99 5.38 5.59
C ASP A 45 -9.40 3.91 5.74
N ALA A 46 -10.70 3.62 5.86
CA ALA A 46 -11.21 2.25 5.84
C ALA A 46 -11.06 1.62 4.45
N ILE A 47 -11.34 2.39 3.38
CA ILE A 47 -11.15 1.95 1.99
C ILE A 47 -9.66 1.79 1.65
N GLU A 48 -8.79 2.56 2.28
CA GLU A 48 -7.35 2.35 2.14
C GLU A 48 -6.93 0.98 2.67
N SER A 49 -7.36 0.62 3.87
CA SER A 49 -7.09 -0.71 4.44
C SER A 49 -7.67 -1.85 3.58
N THR A 50 -8.74 -1.64 2.79
CA THR A 50 -9.19 -2.67 1.83
C THR A 50 -8.28 -2.80 0.61
N THR A 51 -7.63 -1.72 0.18
CA THR A 51 -6.64 -1.72 -0.89
C THR A 51 -5.36 -2.45 -0.46
N ASP A 52 -5.00 -2.36 0.81
CA ASP A 52 -3.88 -3.11 1.40
C ASP A 52 -4.15 -4.62 1.45
N ILE A 53 -5.40 -5.01 1.74
CA ILE A 53 -5.83 -6.42 1.68
C ILE A 53 -5.72 -6.94 0.25
N PHE A 54 -6.23 -6.17 -0.73
CA PHE A 54 -6.16 -6.55 -2.14
C PHE A 54 -4.71 -6.72 -2.62
N SER A 55 -3.83 -5.77 -2.28
CA SER A 55 -2.41 -5.84 -2.61
C SER A 55 -1.74 -7.07 -1.96
N SER A 56 -2.06 -7.35 -0.69
CA SER A 56 -1.56 -8.53 0.02
C SER A 56 -2.04 -9.85 -0.61
N CYS A 57 -3.27 -9.90 -1.13
CA CYS A 57 -3.77 -11.06 -1.88
C CYS A 57 -3.02 -11.28 -3.20
N LEU A 58 -2.71 -10.20 -3.95
CA LEU A 58 -1.90 -10.29 -5.16
C LEU A 58 -0.49 -10.81 -4.85
N VAL A 59 0.15 -10.28 -3.80
CA VAL A 59 1.46 -10.74 -3.32
C VAL A 59 1.41 -12.22 -2.94
N LEU A 60 0.41 -12.66 -2.16
CA LEU A 60 0.26 -14.06 -1.77
C LEU A 60 0.10 -14.98 -3.00
N PHE A 61 -0.70 -14.56 -3.97
CA PHE A 61 -0.88 -15.29 -5.22
C PHE A 61 0.43 -15.37 -6.01
N GLY A 62 1.14 -14.26 -6.17
CA GLY A 62 2.42 -14.20 -6.86
C GLY A 62 3.49 -15.07 -6.22
N LEU A 63 3.62 -15.00 -4.89
CA LEU A 63 4.56 -15.85 -4.14
C LEU A 63 4.25 -17.34 -4.31
N LYS A 64 2.97 -17.73 -4.22
CA LYS A 64 2.57 -19.15 -4.41
C LYS A 64 2.78 -19.62 -5.84
N TYR A 65 2.49 -18.79 -6.83
CA TYR A 65 2.63 -19.16 -8.23
C TYR A 65 4.10 -19.19 -8.67
N ALA A 66 4.90 -18.19 -8.29
CA ALA A 66 6.32 -18.11 -8.63
C ALA A 66 7.16 -19.25 -8.03
N ASN A 67 6.76 -19.77 -6.86
CA ASN A 67 7.42 -20.90 -6.21
C ASN A 67 6.93 -22.28 -6.67
N ARG A 68 6.04 -22.37 -7.67
CA ARG A 68 5.67 -23.66 -8.23
C ARG A 68 6.85 -24.33 -8.92
N PRO A 69 7.01 -25.67 -8.78
CA PRO A 69 8.05 -26.38 -9.49
C PRO A 69 7.85 -26.26 -11.02
N PRO A 70 8.91 -26.45 -11.82
CA PRO A 70 8.80 -26.52 -13.28
C PRO A 70 7.81 -27.60 -13.72
N ASP A 71 7.04 -27.29 -14.76
CA ASP A 71 6.13 -28.22 -15.41
C ASP A 71 6.34 -28.24 -16.93
N LYS A 72 5.53 -29.02 -17.65
CA LYS A 72 5.66 -29.16 -19.11
C LYS A 72 5.42 -27.85 -19.87
N ASN A 73 4.56 -26.96 -19.36
CA ASN A 73 4.25 -25.66 -19.96
C ASN A 73 5.29 -24.60 -19.58
N HIS A 74 5.96 -24.77 -18.43
CA HIS A 74 7.01 -23.89 -17.93
C HIS A 74 8.27 -24.69 -17.54
N PRO A 75 9.10 -25.11 -18.54
CA PRO A 75 10.28 -25.96 -18.30
C PRO A 75 11.35 -25.30 -17.42
N TYR A 76 11.39 -23.97 -17.40
CA TYR A 76 12.32 -23.17 -16.58
C TYR A 76 11.73 -22.75 -15.22
N GLY A 77 10.53 -23.21 -14.88
CA GLY A 77 9.81 -22.83 -13.66
C GLY A 77 8.99 -21.55 -13.79
N HIS A 78 8.32 -21.20 -12.69
CA HIS A 78 7.31 -20.13 -12.65
C HIS A 78 7.85 -18.81 -12.09
N GLY A 79 9.15 -18.71 -11.80
CA GLY A 79 9.74 -17.57 -11.09
C GLY A 79 9.53 -16.20 -11.76
N ARG A 80 9.32 -16.15 -13.08
CA ARG A 80 9.02 -14.89 -13.80
C ARG A 80 7.66 -14.27 -13.44
N ALA A 81 6.80 -14.99 -12.73
CA ALA A 81 5.54 -14.43 -12.24
C ALA A 81 5.73 -13.40 -11.12
N GLU A 82 6.82 -13.48 -10.35
CA GLU A 82 7.11 -12.54 -9.26
C GLU A 82 7.19 -11.09 -9.76
N PRO A 83 8.05 -10.71 -10.74
CA PRO A 83 8.10 -9.34 -11.23
C PRO A 83 6.81 -8.88 -11.93
N LEU A 84 6.04 -9.79 -12.54
CA LEU A 84 4.75 -9.46 -13.15
C LEU A 84 3.72 -9.05 -12.08
N ILE A 85 3.69 -9.77 -10.96
CA ILE A 85 2.82 -9.45 -9.84
C ILE A 85 3.27 -8.18 -9.13
N THR A 86 4.58 -7.99 -8.94
CA THR A 86 5.13 -6.72 -8.41
C THR A 86 4.73 -5.54 -9.29
N PHE A 87 4.84 -5.68 -10.61
CA PHE A 87 4.40 -4.65 -11.55
C PHE A 87 2.91 -4.35 -11.39
N LEU A 88 2.06 -5.37 -11.29
CA LEU A 88 0.63 -5.18 -11.07
C LEU A 88 0.37 -4.39 -9.77
N VAL A 89 1.01 -4.77 -8.66
CA VAL A 89 0.85 -4.06 -7.38
C VAL A 89 1.27 -2.59 -7.49
N VAL A 90 2.41 -2.32 -8.13
CA VAL A 90 2.94 -0.94 -8.28
C VAL A 90 2.08 -0.10 -9.22
N VAL A 91 1.49 -0.66 -10.28
CA VAL A 91 0.59 0.09 -11.17
C VAL A 91 -0.64 0.62 -10.42
N TYR A 92 -1.10 -0.09 -9.39
CA TYR A 92 -2.20 0.37 -8.54
C TYR A 92 -1.77 1.35 -7.44
N HIS A 93 -0.47 1.62 -7.27
CA HIS A 93 0.10 2.41 -6.18
C HIS A 93 0.83 3.64 -6.70
N VAL A 94 0.54 4.80 -6.10
CA VAL A 94 1.23 6.05 -6.40
C VAL A 94 1.70 6.70 -5.10
N ASP A 95 2.98 7.08 -5.08
CA ASP A 95 3.61 7.82 -3.99
C ASP A 95 3.96 9.23 -4.47
N LEU A 96 3.57 10.23 -3.70
CA LEU A 96 3.72 11.65 -4.02
C LEU A 96 4.31 12.39 -2.82
N HIS A 97 5.16 13.38 -3.10
CA HIS A 97 5.67 14.30 -2.10
C HIS A 97 4.95 15.64 -2.24
N ALA A 98 4.36 16.13 -1.15
CA ALA A 98 3.66 17.40 -1.09
C ALA A 98 4.40 18.36 -0.18
N MET A 99 4.98 19.42 -0.76
CA MET A 99 5.65 20.47 0.00
C MET A 99 4.64 21.42 0.64
N VAL A 100 4.75 21.63 1.95
CA VAL A 100 3.87 22.52 2.75
C VAL A 100 4.71 23.46 3.62
N ASP A 101 4.13 24.58 4.06
CA ASP A 101 4.82 25.52 4.96
C ASP A 101 5.25 24.80 6.27
N ALA A 102 6.50 24.99 6.68
CA ALA A 102 7.08 24.31 7.83
C ALA A 102 6.51 24.76 9.19
N ASN A 103 5.78 25.88 9.24
CA ASN A 103 5.19 26.43 10.47
C ASN A 103 3.77 25.92 10.74
N ILE A 104 3.18 25.14 9.82
CA ILE A 104 1.83 24.60 10.04
C ILE A 104 1.84 23.50 11.10
N THR A 105 0.68 23.29 11.71
CA THR A 105 0.48 22.19 12.66
C THR A 105 0.40 20.85 11.93
N VAL A 106 0.73 19.76 12.65
CA VAL A 106 0.59 18.39 12.13
C VAL A 106 -0.83 18.10 11.64
N LYS A 107 -1.84 18.64 12.32
CA LYS A 107 -3.25 18.50 11.92
C LYS A 107 -3.52 19.16 10.57
N GLU A 108 -3.02 20.38 10.36
CA GLU A 108 -3.19 21.09 9.08
C GLU A 108 -2.48 20.36 7.94
N GLY A 109 -1.26 19.85 8.18
CA GLY A 109 -0.55 19.02 7.20
C GLY A 109 -1.33 17.75 6.83
N HIS A 110 -1.90 17.06 7.82
CA HIS A 110 -2.76 15.91 7.61
C HIS A 110 -4.02 16.25 6.80
N ASP A 111 -4.68 17.36 7.13
CA ASP A 111 -5.89 17.82 6.44
C ASP A 111 -5.58 18.15 4.96
N ILE A 112 -4.45 18.81 4.67
CA ILE A 112 -3.97 19.09 3.31
C ILE A 112 -3.72 17.79 2.53
N ALA A 113 -2.99 16.84 3.12
CA ALA A 113 -2.73 15.55 2.50
C ALA A 113 -4.03 14.80 2.21
N GLY A 114 -4.97 14.81 3.16
CA GLY A 114 -6.29 14.20 3.00
C GLY A 114 -7.08 14.80 1.83
N VAL A 115 -7.11 16.13 1.70
CA VAL A 115 -7.78 16.82 0.59
C VAL A 115 -7.13 16.47 -0.74
N LEU A 116 -5.80 16.48 -0.81
CA LEU A 116 -5.06 16.16 -2.04
C LEU A 116 -5.31 14.71 -2.46
N LYS A 117 -5.22 13.75 -1.53
CA LYS A 117 -5.52 12.34 -1.76
C LYS A 117 -6.93 12.14 -2.30
N ASN A 118 -7.94 12.73 -1.66
CA ASN A 118 -9.33 12.62 -2.09
C ASN A 118 -9.56 13.26 -3.46
N THR A 119 -8.92 14.39 -3.74
CA THR A 119 -9.00 15.07 -5.04
C THR A 119 -8.40 14.21 -6.16
N LEU A 120 -7.25 13.58 -5.92
CA LEU A 120 -6.60 12.69 -6.89
C LEU A 120 -7.45 11.45 -7.17
N ARG A 121 -8.03 10.83 -6.14
CA ARG A 121 -8.93 9.69 -6.28
C ARG A 121 -10.21 10.04 -7.06
N TYR A 122 -10.72 11.26 -6.88
CA TYR A 122 -11.88 11.73 -7.64
C TYR A 122 -11.55 12.01 -9.11
N LYS A 123 -10.43 12.69 -9.38
CA LYS A 123 -10.05 13.07 -10.76
C LYS A 123 -9.45 11.92 -11.57
N ILE A 124 -8.79 10.97 -10.91
CA ILE A 124 -8.14 9.83 -11.54
C ILE A 124 -8.63 8.56 -10.83
N PRO A 125 -9.87 8.10 -11.15
CA PRO A 125 -10.48 6.96 -10.46
C PRO A 125 -9.76 5.63 -10.67
N GLN A 126 -8.77 5.59 -11.57
CA GLN A 126 -7.89 4.45 -11.82
C GLN A 126 -6.77 4.32 -10.78
N LEU A 127 -6.50 5.37 -9.99
CA LEU A 127 -5.54 5.32 -8.89
C LEU A 127 -6.12 4.50 -7.73
N GLY A 128 -5.45 3.39 -7.38
CA GLY A 128 -5.84 2.55 -6.26
C GLY A 128 -5.40 3.16 -4.93
N HIS A 129 -4.12 3.01 -4.62
CA HIS A 129 -3.49 3.51 -3.40
C HIS A 129 -2.70 4.79 -3.72
N VAL A 130 -2.95 5.86 -2.97
CA VAL A 130 -2.24 7.14 -3.09
C VAL A 130 -1.62 7.46 -1.74
N LEU A 131 -0.29 7.36 -1.66
CA LEU A 131 0.51 7.78 -0.52
C LEU A 131 1.00 9.21 -0.75
N ILE A 132 0.83 10.08 0.24
CA ILE A 132 1.32 11.45 0.19
C ILE A 132 2.25 11.68 1.37
N HIS A 133 3.52 11.86 1.08
CA HIS A 133 4.51 12.31 2.03
C HIS A 133 4.46 13.84 2.11
N VAL A 134 4.06 14.36 3.26
CA VAL A 134 4.07 15.81 3.49
C VAL A 134 5.47 16.23 3.92
N GLU A 135 6.08 17.10 3.14
CA GLU A 135 7.42 17.60 3.39
C GLU A 135 7.36 19.09 3.74
N PRO A 136 8.00 19.55 4.82
CA PRO A 136 8.11 20.97 5.09
C PRO A 136 9.02 21.63 4.05
N THR A 137 8.58 22.76 3.49
CA THR A 137 9.45 23.64 2.70
C THR A 137 10.60 24.11 3.59
N GLU A 138 11.84 23.92 3.16
CA GLU A 138 13.03 24.17 3.98
C GLU A 138 13.00 25.53 4.71
N ILE A 139 13.39 25.53 6.00
CA ILE A 139 13.71 26.75 6.76
C ILE A 139 15.24 27.00 6.81
N TYR A 140 16.02 26.43 5.89
CA TYR A 140 17.46 26.71 5.86
C TYR A 140 17.73 27.94 4.99
N LYS A 141 17.71 29.11 5.63
CA LYS A 141 18.62 30.19 5.22
C LYS A 141 20.02 29.60 5.28
N LYS A 142 20.68 29.54 4.12
CA LYS A 142 22.13 29.33 4.03
C LYS A 142 22.79 30.26 5.06
N ALA A 143 23.50 29.70 6.03
CA ALA A 143 24.40 30.51 6.83
C ALA A 143 25.50 30.96 5.86
N ASP A 144 25.50 32.25 5.56
CA ASP A 144 26.53 32.93 4.77
C ASP A 144 27.89 32.89 5.48
#